data_AF-A0A1S4VGE4-F1
#
_entry.id   AF-A0A1S4VGE4-F1
#
_cell.length_a   1.000
_cell.length_b   1.000
_cell.length_c   1.000
_cell.angle_alpha   90.00
_cell.angle_beta   90.00
_cell.angle_gamma   90.00
#
_symmetry.space_group_name_H-M   'P 1'
#
loop_
_entity.id
_entity.type
_entity.pdbx_description
1 polymer ?
#
loop_
_entity_poly.entity_id
_entity_poly.type
_entity_poly.pdbx_seq_one_letter_code
_entity_poly.pdbx_strand_id
1 'polypeptide(L)'
;MEIKIQTPFGSTASIAKSEPDPSPGEDEPPPPFTLGDLGWRIRTLLVSCVAVDSAVVLWLAAWNATLTQTVWDLVGTALLLAIGITCALAIGAIVKNLPSSVLTALASQVFVVCLATYVWLLDLRSPTSQVWGITGIALALGAIALCWVLYLSRYAAGALTRTGIVVVALFPLIGLGQFWIQNEYMPHSSLPLIDVQAELTPVGSTGPIIHVLAKTTLHNRGSFRVDLPAALTRVVVYPKDTLIEPPTPENVASHLNALGSQFGDYRETPAMAGNARLIYAGSSGAAGGAFLAPGSTSQSTTIVDIDSRRDRLAIMKVSTIAVTHRSVKETRTCYSPQKALGQDVVGFLLESAVVHDFLGGKALCTETQFASRGAVEELVSDHPLLRIYTMVQAQGATTPVLIPFFGTQKSLADPLSATKEATAIENGNPSGIFGSAAEYATSDADVRPGA
;
A
#
# COMPACT_ATOMS: atom_id res chain seq x y z
N MET A 1 18.77 -0.37 -62.60
CA MET A 1 19.54 0.88 -62.68
C MET A 1 19.91 1.07 -64.14
N GLU A 2 19.16 1.90 -64.89
CA GLU A 2 19.36 2.10 -66.33
C GLU A 2 20.34 3.23 -66.57
N ILE A 3 21.43 2.97 -67.28
CA ILE A 3 22.38 3.99 -67.72
C ILE A 3 22.12 4.23 -69.22
N LYS A 4 21.60 5.41 -69.57
CA LYS A 4 21.46 5.87 -70.96
C LYS A 4 22.67 6.70 -71.35
N ILE A 5 23.42 6.25 -72.36
CA ILE A 5 24.48 7.03 -73.02
C ILE A 5 23.99 7.34 -74.44
N GLN A 6 23.91 8.63 -74.79
CA GLN A 6 23.64 9.09 -76.16
C GLN A 6 24.98 9.32 -76.88
N THR A 7 25.14 8.73 -78.07
CA THR A 7 26.23 9.01 -79.01
C THR A 7 25.69 9.75 -80.25
N PRO A 8 26.52 10.54 -80.97
CA PRO A 8 26.05 11.57 -81.89
C PRO A 8 25.61 11.05 -83.28
N PHE A 9 25.43 9.75 -83.45
CA PHE A 9 24.77 9.17 -84.61
C PHE A 9 23.63 8.30 -84.09
N GLY A 10 22.40 8.79 -84.27
CA GLY A 10 21.19 8.33 -83.58
C GLY A 10 20.85 6.86 -83.79
N SER A 11 21.43 5.97 -82.98
CA SER A 11 20.93 4.63 -82.72
C SER A 11 21.11 4.29 -81.24
N THR A 12 20.04 3.79 -80.61
CA THR A 12 20.04 3.33 -79.22
C THR A 12 20.32 1.84 -79.23
N ALA A 13 21.48 1.41 -78.73
CA ALA A 13 21.77 0.00 -78.51
C ALA A 13 21.41 -0.38 -77.08
N SER A 14 20.39 -1.23 -76.89
CA SER A 14 20.11 -1.86 -75.59
C SER A 14 20.87 -3.18 -75.50
N ILE A 15 21.74 -3.34 -74.51
CA ILE A 15 22.28 -4.64 -74.14
C ILE A 15 21.23 -5.31 -73.25
N ALA A 16 20.42 -6.18 -73.83
CA ALA A 16 19.61 -7.12 -73.08
C ALA A 16 20.54 -8.16 -72.46
N LYS A 17 20.63 -8.19 -71.12
CA LYS A 17 21.20 -9.32 -70.40
C LYS A 17 20.17 -10.44 -70.50
N SER A 18 20.52 -11.51 -71.20
CA SER A 18 19.72 -12.71 -71.37
C SER A 18 19.28 -13.26 -70.00
N GLU A 19 17.98 -13.48 -69.85
CA GLU A 19 17.42 -14.32 -68.80
C GLU A 19 18.06 -15.72 -68.87
N PRO A 20 18.59 -16.26 -67.76
CA PRO A 20 18.82 -17.70 -67.67
C PRO A 20 17.47 -18.40 -67.50
N ASP A 21 17.25 -19.45 -68.29
CA ASP A 21 16.13 -20.39 -68.15
C ASP A 21 15.93 -20.80 -66.67
N PRO A 22 14.67 -20.99 -66.23
CA PRO A 22 14.38 -21.36 -64.85
C PRO A 22 14.88 -22.77 -64.57
N SER A 23 15.81 -22.86 -63.61
CA SER A 23 16.24 -24.13 -63.02
C SER A 23 15.05 -24.76 -62.27
N PRO A 24 14.67 -26.02 -62.53
CA PRO A 24 13.60 -26.68 -61.79
C PRO A 24 14.13 -27.11 -60.43
N GLY A 25 13.95 -26.27 -59.40
CA GLY A 25 14.35 -26.61 -58.04
C GLY A 25 14.63 -25.43 -57.11
N GLU A 26 13.90 -24.32 -57.20
CA GLU A 26 13.82 -23.41 -56.06
C GLU A 26 12.82 -24.01 -55.06
N ASP A 27 13.39 -24.63 -54.02
CA ASP A 27 12.68 -25.13 -52.85
C ASP A 27 11.70 -24.07 -52.34
N GLU A 28 10.40 -24.40 -52.34
CA GLU A 28 9.41 -23.68 -51.57
C GLU A 28 9.93 -23.53 -50.12
N PRO A 29 9.82 -22.34 -49.49
CA PRO A 29 10.19 -22.21 -48.09
C PRO A 29 9.45 -23.28 -47.29
N PRO A 30 10.13 -24.07 -46.45
CA PRO A 30 9.50 -25.17 -45.73
C PRO A 30 8.27 -24.63 -45.00
N PRO A 31 7.13 -25.36 -45.05
CA PRO A 31 5.88 -24.87 -44.49
C PRO A 31 6.12 -24.47 -43.02
N PRO A 32 5.56 -23.32 -42.57
CA PRO A 32 5.76 -22.85 -41.22
C PRO A 32 5.29 -23.95 -40.26
N PHE A 33 6.20 -24.42 -39.40
CA PHE A 33 5.93 -25.48 -38.43
C PHE A 33 4.66 -25.16 -37.66
N THR A 34 3.68 -26.08 -37.68
CA THR A 34 2.45 -25.94 -36.93
C THR A 34 2.45 -26.91 -35.75
N LEU A 35 1.78 -26.55 -34.65
CA LEU A 35 1.61 -27.47 -33.51
C LEU A 35 0.83 -28.74 -33.86
N GLY A 36 0.25 -28.84 -35.06
CA GLY A 36 -0.34 -30.05 -35.60
C GLY A 36 0.68 -31.14 -35.94
N ASP A 37 1.95 -30.76 -36.16
CA ASP A 37 3.06 -31.67 -36.48
C ASP A 37 3.67 -32.34 -35.22
N LEU A 38 3.21 -31.92 -34.04
CA LEU A 38 3.61 -32.47 -32.75
C LEU A 38 2.86 -33.78 -32.45
N GLY A 39 3.56 -34.75 -31.87
CA GLY A 39 2.93 -36.03 -31.48
C GLY A 39 1.72 -35.82 -30.58
N TRP A 40 0.62 -36.56 -30.85
CA TRP A 40 -0.68 -36.43 -30.19
C TRP A 40 -0.59 -36.30 -28.66
N ARG A 41 0.27 -37.09 -28.01
CA ARG A 41 0.47 -37.09 -26.55
C ARG A 41 1.01 -35.76 -26.02
N ILE A 42 1.96 -35.15 -26.72
CA ILE A 42 2.60 -33.88 -26.32
C ILE A 42 1.61 -32.73 -26.57
N ARG A 43 0.88 -32.78 -27.68
CA ARG A 43 -0.18 -31.81 -27.98
C ARG A 43 -1.31 -31.87 -26.94
N THR A 44 -1.77 -33.05 -26.54
CA THR A 44 -2.78 -33.19 -25.48
C THR A 44 -2.27 -32.68 -24.13
N LEU A 45 -0.98 -32.91 -23.81
CA LEU A 45 -0.37 -32.43 -22.57
C LEU A 45 -0.31 -30.89 -22.57
N LEU A 46 0.16 -30.28 -23.66
CA LEU A 46 0.18 -28.82 -23.81
C LEU A 46 -1.21 -28.21 -23.67
N VAL A 47 -2.22 -28.76 -24.38
CA VAL A 47 -3.60 -28.27 -24.29
C VAL A 47 -4.12 -28.39 -22.86
N SER A 48 -3.84 -29.50 -22.16
CA SER A 48 -4.26 -29.68 -20.77
C SER A 48 -3.62 -28.67 -19.83
N CYS A 49 -2.31 -28.39 -19.97
CA CYS A 49 -1.63 -27.37 -19.18
C CYS A 49 -2.20 -25.97 -19.42
N VAL A 50 -2.32 -25.56 -20.69
CA VAL A 50 -2.87 -24.24 -21.05
C VAL A 50 -4.33 -24.11 -20.59
N ALA A 51 -5.11 -25.19 -20.61
CA ALA A 51 -6.49 -25.20 -20.10
C ALA A 51 -6.55 -25.00 -18.58
N VAL A 52 -5.67 -25.67 -17.82
CA VAL A 52 -5.56 -25.47 -16.37
C VAL A 52 -5.14 -24.02 -16.07
N ASP A 53 -4.12 -23.50 -16.75
CA ASP A 53 -3.68 -22.11 -16.60
C ASP A 53 -4.80 -21.12 -16.91
N SER A 54 -5.52 -21.32 -18.03
CA SER A 54 -6.65 -20.49 -18.43
C SER A 54 -7.76 -20.49 -17.39
N ALA A 55 -8.13 -21.67 -16.87
CA ALA A 55 -9.18 -21.80 -15.86
C ALA A 55 -8.79 -21.09 -14.55
N VAL A 56 -7.55 -21.28 -14.08
CA VAL A 56 -7.04 -20.63 -12.86
C VAL A 56 -7.00 -19.12 -13.03
N VAL A 57 -6.47 -18.62 -14.14
CA VAL A 57 -6.36 -17.17 -14.38
C VAL A 57 -7.73 -16.52 -14.55
N LEU A 58 -8.67 -17.15 -15.26
CA LEU A 58 -10.04 -16.63 -15.39
C LEU A 58 -10.79 -16.64 -14.06
N TRP A 59 -10.59 -17.67 -13.23
CA TRP A 59 -11.10 -17.71 -11.87
C TRP A 59 -10.55 -16.56 -11.01
N LEU A 60 -9.23 -16.35 -11.05
CA LEU A 60 -8.59 -15.23 -10.37
C LEU A 60 -9.12 -13.88 -10.87
N ALA A 61 -9.34 -13.74 -12.18
CA ALA A 61 -9.90 -12.52 -12.76
C ALA A 61 -11.34 -12.26 -12.28
N ALA A 62 -12.19 -13.29 -12.27
CA ALA A 62 -13.56 -13.19 -11.77
C ALA A 62 -13.60 -12.84 -10.28
N TRP A 63 -12.75 -13.48 -9.46
CA TRP A 63 -12.62 -13.11 -8.05
C TRP A 63 -12.11 -11.67 -7.92
N ASN A 64 -11.06 -11.29 -8.63
CA ASN A 64 -10.52 -9.93 -8.56
C ASN A 64 -11.60 -8.89 -8.89
N ALA A 65 -12.47 -9.16 -9.87
CA ALA A 65 -13.64 -8.33 -10.20
C ALA A 65 -14.64 -8.16 -9.04
N THR A 66 -14.77 -9.15 -8.15
CA THR A 66 -15.62 -9.03 -6.95
C THR A 66 -14.97 -8.22 -5.83
N LEU A 67 -13.64 -8.08 -5.85
CA LEU A 67 -12.87 -7.32 -4.88
C LEU A 67 -12.57 -5.88 -5.33
N THR A 68 -12.79 -5.55 -6.61
CA THR A 68 -12.50 -4.21 -7.13
C THR A 68 -13.37 -3.17 -6.44
N GLN A 69 -12.73 -2.26 -5.69
CA GLN A 69 -13.41 -1.11 -5.08
C GLN A 69 -13.01 0.20 -5.76
N THR A 70 -11.92 0.20 -6.53
CA THR A 70 -11.40 1.37 -7.23
C THR A 70 -11.21 1.10 -8.74
N VAL A 71 -11.14 2.18 -9.53
CA VAL A 71 -10.87 2.12 -10.99
C VAL A 71 -9.51 1.46 -11.29
N TRP A 72 -8.56 1.55 -10.35
CA TRP A 72 -7.22 0.97 -10.50
C TRP A 72 -7.24 -0.56 -10.35
N ASP A 73 -8.09 -1.10 -9.46
CA ASP A 73 -8.28 -2.54 -9.30
C ASP A 73 -8.90 -3.18 -10.57
N LEU A 74 -9.64 -2.38 -11.35
CA LEU A 74 -10.19 -2.76 -12.65
C LEU A 74 -9.08 -3.09 -13.67
N VAL A 75 -7.92 -2.45 -13.58
CA VAL A 75 -6.80 -2.69 -14.48
C VAL A 75 -6.11 -4.02 -14.18
N GLY A 76 -5.91 -4.36 -12.91
CA GLY A 76 -5.42 -5.68 -12.51
C GLY A 76 -6.36 -6.80 -12.97
N THR A 77 -7.67 -6.57 -12.85
CA THR A 77 -8.72 -7.47 -13.37
C THR A 77 -8.65 -7.60 -14.89
N ALA A 78 -8.52 -6.49 -15.62
CA ALA A 78 -8.40 -6.48 -17.07
C ALA A 78 -7.13 -7.23 -17.54
N LEU A 79 -6.03 -7.12 -16.79
CA LEU A 79 -4.79 -7.82 -17.10
C LEU A 79 -4.91 -9.33 -16.88
N LEU A 80 -5.50 -9.76 -15.77
CA LEU A 80 -5.81 -11.19 -15.54
C LEU A 80 -6.78 -11.72 -16.61
N LEU A 81 -7.81 -10.97 -16.98
CA LEU A 81 -8.71 -11.34 -18.09
C LEU A 81 -7.95 -11.47 -19.41
N ALA A 82 -7.06 -10.52 -19.73
CA ALA A 82 -6.26 -10.57 -20.96
C ALA A 82 -5.36 -11.81 -21.00
N ILE A 83 -4.72 -12.17 -19.89
CA ILE A 83 -3.92 -13.41 -19.78
C ILE A 83 -4.83 -14.64 -19.97
N GLY A 84 -5.97 -14.70 -19.28
CA GLY A 84 -6.92 -15.81 -19.38
C GLY A 84 -7.49 -16.00 -20.78
N ILE A 85 -7.88 -14.91 -21.45
CA ILE A 85 -8.35 -14.89 -22.85
C ILE A 85 -7.23 -15.33 -23.79
N THR A 86 -6.00 -14.87 -23.58
CA THR A 86 -4.85 -15.27 -24.41
C THR A 86 -4.59 -16.78 -24.30
N CYS A 87 -4.71 -17.36 -23.10
CA CYS A 87 -4.63 -18.81 -22.90
C CYS A 87 -5.78 -19.54 -23.60
N ALA A 88 -7.02 -19.04 -23.51
CA ALA A 88 -8.17 -19.63 -24.19
C ALA A 88 -8.03 -19.57 -25.73
N LEU A 89 -7.52 -18.46 -26.27
CA LEU A 89 -7.21 -18.32 -27.69
C LEU A 89 -6.09 -19.27 -28.13
N ALA A 90 -5.06 -19.48 -27.30
CA ALA A 90 -4.02 -20.45 -27.56
C ALA A 90 -4.57 -21.88 -27.66
N ILE A 91 -5.52 -22.27 -26.78
CA ILE A 91 -6.22 -23.57 -26.89
C ILE A 91 -6.95 -23.67 -28.24
N GLY A 92 -7.70 -22.64 -28.60
CA GLY A 92 -8.42 -22.59 -29.89
C GLY A 92 -7.47 -22.70 -31.09
N ALA A 93 -6.33 -22.02 -31.04
CA ALA A 93 -5.31 -22.07 -32.10
C ALA A 93 -4.61 -23.44 -32.19
N ILE A 94 -4.32 -24.07 -31.05
CA ILE A 94 -3.73 -25.41 -30.98
C ILE A 94 -4.74 -26.46 -31.50
N VAL A 95 -6.01 -26.39 -31.12
CA VAL A 95 -7.04 -27.35 -31.55
C VAL A 95 -7.34 -27.22 -33.05
N LYS A 96 -7.41 -25.98 -33.56
CA LYS A 96 -7.69 -25.70 -34.98
C LYS A 96 -6.46 -25.77 -35.89
N ASN A 97 -5.28 -26.12 -35.37
CA ASN A 97 -4.02 -26.19 -36.12
C ASN A 97 -3.71 -24.91 -36.91
N LEU A 98 -3.93 -23.75 -36.32
CA LEU A 98 -3.66 -22.47 -36.98
C LEU A 98 -2.15 -22.22 -37.11
N PRO A 99 -1.68 -21.49 -38.15
CA PRO A 99 -0.27 -21.16 -38.34
C PRO A 99 0.30 -20.29 -37.19
N SER A 100 -0.55 -19.55 -36.49
CA SER A 100 -0.19 -18.74 -35.31
C SER A 100 -0.20 -19.50 -33.99
N SER A 101 -0.47 -20.82 -34.00
CA SER A 101 -0.58 -21.64 -32.77
C SER A 101 0.69 -21.61 -31.92
N VAL A 102 1.88 -21.63 -32.54
CA VAL A 102 3.16 -21.64 -31.82
C VAL A 102 3.40 -20.31 -31.11
N LEU A 103 3.12 -19.20 -31.79
CA LEU A 103 3.32 -17.86 -31.25
C LEU A 103 2.32 -17.55 -30.12
N THR A 104 1.05 -17.92 -30.30
CA THR A 104 0.00 -17.70 -29.30
C THR A 104 0.21 -18.58 -28.05
N ALA A 105 0.61 -19.84 -28.22
CA ALA A 105 0.98 -20.71 -27.11
C ALA A 105 2.21 -20.16 -26.35
N LEU A 106 3.26 -19.75 -27.07
CA LEU A 106 4.45 -19.17 -26.45
C LEU A 106 4.13 -17.89 -25.65
N ALA A 107 3.35 -16.98 -26.24
CA ALA A 107 2.92 -15.76 -25.56
C ALA A 107 2.11 -16.07 -24.28
N SER A 108 1.16 -17.02 -24.34
CA SER A 108 0.36 -17.41 -23.19
C SER A 108 1.22 -17.94 -22.03
N GLN A 109 2.21 -18.78 -22.33
CA GLN A 109 3.06 -19.39 -21.32
C GLN A 109 4.05 -18.37 -20.72
N VAL A 110 4.53 -17.41 -21.52
CA VAL A 110 5.31 -16.27 -21.01
C VAL A 110 4.48 -15.46 -20.00
N PHE A 111 3.21 -15.20 -20.28
CA PHE A 111 2.34 -14.50 -19.33
C PHE A 111 2.13 -15.27 -18.02
N VAL A 112 1.98 -16.60 -18.09
CA VAL A 112 1.87 -17.45 -16.89
C VAL A 112 3.15 -17.40 -16.03
N VAL A 113 4.33 -17.43 -16.66
CA VAL A 113 5.62 -17.25 -15.96
C VAL A 113 5.71 -15.87 -15.29
N CYS A 114 5.27 -14.81 -15.97
CA CYS A 114 5.22 -13.47 -15.38
C CYS A 114 4.28 -13.40 -14.18
N LEU A 115 3.10 -14.01 -14.29
CA LEU A 115 2.13 -14.07 -13.20
C LEU A 115 2.68 -14.86 -12.00
N ALA A 116 3.31 -16.01 -12.22
CA ALA A 116 3.95 -16.79 -11.16
C ALA A 116 5.08 -16.00 -10.47
N THR A 117 5.87 -15.26 -11.25
CA THR A 117 6.90 -14.36 -10.72
C THR A 117 6.29 -13.24 -9.87
N TYR A 118 5.17 -12.67 -10.32
CA TYR A 118 4.44 -11.66 -9.55
C TYR A 118 3.90 -12.21 -8.23
N VAL A 119 3.30 -13.41 -8.23
CA VAL A 119 2.86 -14.09 -7.00
C VAL A 119 4.03 -14.31 -6.03
N TRP A 120 5.18 -14.74 -6.54
CA TRP A 120 6.38 -14.92 -5.73
C TRP A 120 6.93 -13.61 -5.14
N LEU A 121 6.94 -12.52 -5.91
CA LEU A 121 7.33 -11.20 -5.41
C LEU A 121 6.40 -10.69 -4.31
N LEU A 122 5.11 -11.02 -4.39
CA LEU A 122 4.15 -10.72 -3.32
C LEU A 122 4.41 -11.58 -2.07
N ASP A 123 4.69 -12.87 -2.23
CA ASP A 123 5.03 -13.76 -1.11
C ASP A 123 6.28 -13.30 -0.36
N LEU A 124 7.31 -12.81 -1.07
CA LEU A 124 8.52 -12.27 -0.45
C LEU A 124 8.26 -11.06 0.45
N ARG A 125 7.13 -10.36 0.26
CA ARG A 125 6.69 -9.25 1.10
C ARG A 125 5.68 -9.67 2.17
N SER A 126 5.14 -10.88 2.07
CA SER A 126 4.20 -11.41 3.05
C SER A 126 4.94 -11.74 4.36
N PRO A 127 4.31 -11.53 5.53
CA PRO A 127 4.92 -11.82 6.83
C PRO A 127 5.19 -13.31 7.05
N THR A 128 4.39 -14.17 6.41
CA THR A 128 4.50 -15.62 6.48
C THR A 128 4.70 -16.17 5.09
N SER A 129 5.90 -16.68 4.79
CA SER A 129 6.14 -17.27 3.48
C SER A 129 5.20 -18.46 3.23
N GLN A 130 4.39 -18.36 2.19
CA GLN A 130 3.50 -19.41 1.73
C GLN A 130 4.14 -20.24 0.60
N VAL A 131 5.47 -20.35 0.56
CA VAL A 131 6.20 -21.19 -0.42
C VAL A 131 5.72 -22.64 -0.39
N TRP A 132 5.27 -23.15 0.75
CA TRP A 132 4.69 -24.50 0.87
C TRP A 132 3.18 -24.56 0.58
N GLY A 133 2.53 -23.42 0.35
CA GLY A 133 1.11 -23.26 0.07
C GLY A 133 0.87 -22.72 -1.35
N ILE A 134 0.12 -21.61 -1.45
CA ILE A 134 -0.35 -21.06 -2.74
C ILE A 134 0.81 -20.58 -3.62
N THR A 135 1.81 -19.94 -3.03
CA THR A 135 3.02 -19.49 -3.74
C THR A 135 3.78 -20.66 -4.35
N GLY A 136 3.85 -21.81 -3.65
CA GLY A 136 4.46 -23.04 -4.17
C GLY A 136 3.74 -23.58 -5.40
N ILE A 137 2.40 -23.62 -5.37
CA ILE A 137 1.57 -24.04 -6.50
C ILE A 137 1.79 -23.10 -7.70
N ALA A 138 1.77 -21.79 -7.47
CA ALA A 138 2.00 -20.80 -8.52
C ALA A 138 3.40 -20.93 -9.15
N LEU A 139 4.43 -21.16 -8.33
CA LEU A 139 5.80 -21.40 -8.80
C LEU A 139 5.92 -22.72 -9.58
N ALA A 140 5.22 -23.78 -9.17
CA ALA A 140 5.21 -25.05 -9.90
C ALA A 140 4.57 -24.89 -11.28
N LEU A 141 3.42 -24.21 -11.37
CA LEU A 141 2.78 -23.87 -12.65
C LEU A 141 3.69 -22.99 -13.51
N GLY A 142 4.32 -21.97 -12.92
CA GLY A 142 5.30 -21.12 -13.60
C GLY A 142 6.52 -21.89 -14.13
N ALA A 143 7.03 -22.87 -13.38
CA ALA A 143 8.13 -23.72 -13.82
C ALA A 143 7.72 -24.63 -14.99
N ILE A 144 6.52 -25.22 -14.93
CA ILE A 144 5.95 -26.01 -16.03
C ILE A 144 5.78 -25.14 -17.29
N ALA A 145 5.27 -23.93 -17.12
CA ALA A 145 5.12 -22.98 -18.22
C ALA A 145 6.46 -22.56 -18.81
N LEU A 146 7.49 -22.34 -17.98
CA LEU A 146 8.85 -22.06 -18.43
C LEU A 146 9.43 -23.21 -19.25
N CYS A 147 9.22 -24.46 -18.83
CA CYS A 147 9.61 -25.63 -19.61
C CYS A 147 8.95 -25.64 -20.99
N TRP A 148 7.66 -25.28 -21.08
CA TRP A 148 6.96 -25.14 -22.35
C TRP A 148 7.48 -23.99 -23.21
N VAL A 149 7.78 -22.82 -22.63
CA VAL A 149 8.40 -21.70 -23.35
C VAL A 149 9.72 -22.14 -23.97
N LEU A 150 10.59 -22.81 -23.20
CA LEU A 150 11.86 -23.32 -23.68
C LEU A 150 11.69 -24.35 -24.81
N TYR A 151 10.72 -25.25 -24.67
CA TYR A 151 10.42 -26.27 -25.68
C TYR A 151 9.87 -25.64 -26.98
N LEU A 152 8.89 -24.75 -26.89
CA LEU A 152 8.24 -24.09 -28.03
C LEU A 152 9.16 -23.07 -28.73
N SER A 153 10.10 -22.45 -28.00
CA SER A 153 11.05 -21.48 -28.57
C SER A 153 11.92 -22.07 -29.70
N ARG A 154 12.18 -23.38 -29.64
CA ARG A 154 12.96 -24.11 -30.67
C ARG A 154 12.22 -24.15 -32.01
N TYR A 155 10.89 -24.16 -31.97
CA TYR A 155 10.03 -24.25 -33.15
C TYR A 155 9.59 -22.88 -33.66
N ALA A 156 9.62 -21.85 -32.80
CA ALA A 156 9.36 -20.46 -33.18
C ALA A 156 10.50 -19.79 -33.96
N ALA A 157 11.70 -20.41 -33.99
CA ALA A 157 12.92 -19.85 -34.57
C ALA A 157 12.89 -19.63 -36.10
N GLY A 158 11.88 -20.17 -36.81
CA GLY A 158 11.69 -19.98 -38.25
C GLY A 158 10.75 -18.83 -38.65
N ALA A 159 9.91 -18.31 -37.74
CA ALA A 159 8.83 -17.38 -38.08
C ALA A 159 9.03 -15.93 -37.60
N LEU A 160 9.93 -15.69 -36.64
CA LEU A 160 10.35 -14.35 -36.20
C LEU A 160 11.86 -14.32 -36.01
N THR A 161 12.51 -13.21 -36.38
CA THR A 161 13.90 -12.95 -35.97
C THR A 161 14.01 -13.08 -34.44
N ARG A 162 15.08 -13.69 -33.93
CA ARG A 162 15.28 -13.88 -32.46
C ARG A 162 15.09 -12.57 -31.67
N THR A 163 15.40 -11.44 -32.29
CA THR A 163 15.17 -10.08 -31.78
C THR A 163 13.69 -9.69 -31.72
N GLY A 164 12.87 -10.05 -32.72
CA GLY A 164 11.44 -9.74 -32.74
C GLY A 164 10.65 -10.40 -31.62
N ILE A 165 10.94 -11.66 -31.29
CA ILE A 165 10.27 -12.38 -30.19
C ILE A 165 10.60 -11.71 -28.84
N VAL A 166 11.87 -11.35 -28.64
CA VAL A 166 12.32 -10.68 -27.41
C VAL A 166 11.71 -9.29 -27.26
N VAL A 167 11.62 -8.51 -28.34
CA VAL A 167 11.01 -7.18 -28.32
C VAL A 167 9.49 -7.25 -28.08
N VAL A 168 8.80 -8.18 -28.72
CA VAL A 168 7.35 -8.38 -28.53
C VAL A 168 7.04 -8.89 -27.12
N ALA A 169 7.90 -9.70 -26.51
CA ALA A 169 7.76 -10.11 -25.12
C ALA A 169 8.13 -9.01 -24.11
N LEU A 170 9.09 -8.14 -24.45
CA LEU A 170 9.53 -7.03 -23.60
C LEU A 170 8.49 -5.91 -23.48
N PHE A 171 7.73 -5.62 -24.53
CA PHE A 171 6.75 -4.52 -24.50
C PHE A 171 5.66 -4.69 -23.43
N PRO A 172 5.00 -5.86 -23.33
CA PRO A 172 4.07 -6.15 -22.24
C PRO A 172 4.74 -6.17 -20.87
N LEU A 173 5.98 -6.67 -20.78
CA LEU A 173 6.75 -6.70 -19.52
C LEU A 173 7.11 -5.30 -19.01
N ILE A 174 7.52 -4.41 -19.91
CA ILE A 174 7.81 -3.00 -19.57
C ILE A 174 6.52 -2.29 -19.20
N GLY A 175 5.41 -2.52 -19.91
CA GLY A 175 4.10 -2.00 -19.56
C GLY A 175 3.62 -2.48 -18.19
N LEU A 176 3.78 -3.78 -17.91
CA LEU A 176 3.49 -4.39 -16.61
C LEU A 176 4.37 -3.83 -15.50
N GLY A 177 5.66 -3.64 -15.78
CA GLY A 177 6.64 -3.07 -14.84
C GLY A 177 6.35 -1.60 -14.53
N GLN A 178 6.07 -0.78 -15.54
CA GLN A 178 5.65 0.61 -15.37
C GLN A 178 4.34 0.69 -14.57
N PHE A 179 3.36 -0.15 -14.92
CA PHE A 179 2.09 -0.24 -14.21
C PHE A 179 2.29 -0.65 -12.74
N TRP A 180 3.10 -1.69 -12.49
CA TRP A 180 3.43 -2.15 -11.16
C TRP A 180 4.16 -1.08 -10.36
N ILE A 181 5.12 -0.36 -10.96
CA ILE A 181 5.84 0.71 -10.26
C ILE A 181 4.87 1.82 -9.83
N GLN A 182 4.00 2.25 -10.73
CA GLN A 182 3.14 3.41 -10.47
C GLN A 182 1.96 3.09 -9.54
N ASN A 183 1.35 1.91 -9.69
CA ASN A 183 0.12 1.57 -8.98
C ASN A 183 0.34 0.71 -7.75
N GLU A 184 1.40 -0.09 -7.75
CA GLU A 184 1.74 -0.96 -6.64
C GLU A 184 2.95 -0.36 -5.90
N TYR A 185 4.15 -0.37 -6.48
CA TYR A 185 5.38 -0.05 -5.76
C TYR A 185 5.39 1.32 -5.09
N MET A 186 5.11 2.39 -5.83
CA MET A 186 5.24 3.77 -5.32
C MET A 186 4.29 4.05 -4.14
N PRO A 187 2.99 3.70 -4.19
CA PRO A 187 2.12 3.76 -3.02
C PRO A 187 2.61 2.89 -1.84
N HIS A 188 3.26 1.75 -2.10
CA HIS A 188 3.76 0.84 -1.05
C HIS A 188 5.09 1.28 -0.42
N SER A 189 5.92 2.04 -1.12
CA SER A 189 7.22 2.50 -0.61
C SER A 189 7.20 3.92 -0.06
N SER A 190 6.14 4.69 -0.35
CA SER A 190 6.07 6.09 0.05
C SER A 190 5.46 6.22 1.44
N LEU A 191 6.27 6.74 2.37
CA LEU A 191 5.79 7.13 3.69
C LEU A 191 4.72 8.22 3.57
N PRO A 192 3.68 8.18 4.43
CA PRO A 192 2.72 9.27 4.49
C PRO A 192 3.43 10.57 4.85
N LEU A 193 3.16 11.64 4.10
CA LEU A 193 3.75 12.96 4.33
C LEU A 193 2.67 13.89 4.86
N ILE A 194 2.39 13.79 6.15
CA ILE A 194 1.45 14.67 6.84
C ILE A 194 2.22 15.72 7.62
N ASP A 195 1.90 16.98 7.32
CA ASP A 195 2.28 18.12 8.12
C ASP A 195 1.18 18.40 9.16
N VAL A 196 1.54 18.26 10.43
CA VAL A 196 0.64 18.52 11.56
C VAL A 196 1.05 19.85 12.16
N GLN A 197 0.10 20.78 12.28
CA GLN A 197 0.35 22.05 12.97
C GLN A 197 -0.65 22.20 14.11
N ALA A 198 -0.13 22.65 15.24
CA ALA A 198 -0.92 23.02 16.40
C ALA A 198 -0.75 24.52 16.62
N GLU A 199 -1.84 25.21 16.95
CA GLU A 199 -1.84 26.62 17.29
C GLU A 199 -2.74 26.83 18.52
N LEU A 200 -2.24 27.60 19.49
CA LEU A 200 -3.02 28.11 20.62
C LEU A 200 -3.05 29.62 20.51
N THR A 201 -4.22 30.20 20.29
CA THR A 201 -4.38 31.65 20.08
C THR A 201 -5.46 32.22 21.01
N PRO A 202 -5.15 33.27 21.81
CA PRO A 202 -6.16 33.89 22.67
C PRO A 202 -7.21 34.59 21.80
N VAL A 203 -8.49 34.33 22.04
CA VAL A 203 -9.62 34.93 21.31
C VAL A 203 -10.39 35.95 22.14
N GLY A 204 -10.24 35.90 23.46
CA GLY A 204 -10.85 36.85 24.39
C GLY A 204 -10.69 36.42 25.83
N SER A 205 -11.25 37.19 26.75
CA SER A 205 -11.22 36.90 28.18
C SER A 205 -12.54 37.28 28.85
N THR A 206 -13.00 36.45 29.79
CA THR A 206 -14.13 36.76 30.68
C THR A 206 -13.62 36.76 32.13
N GLY A 207 -13.38 37.96 32.67
CA GLY A 207 -12.71 38.10 33.96
C GLY A 207 -11.31 37.46 33.93
N PRO A 208 -10.96 36.58 34.89
CA PRO A 208 -9.66 35.90 34.91
C PRO A 208 -9.55 34.71 33.94
N ILE A 209 -10.64 34.36 33.24
CA ILE A 209 -10.65 33.23 32.31
C ILE A 209 -10.27 33.74 30.93
N ILE A 210 -9.21 33.20 30.35
CA ILE A 210 -8.77 33.47 28.98
C ILE A 210 -9.33 32.35 28.10
N HIS A 211 -10.07 32.74 27.07
CA HIS A 211 -10.56 31.84 26.03
C HIS A 211 -9.48 31.70 24.95
N VAL A 212 -8.98 30.49 24.77
CA VAL A 212 -7.93 30.19 23.79
C VAL A 212 -8.49 29.26 22.72
N LEU A 213 -8.37 29.67 21.46
CA LEU A 213 -8.65 28.84 20.30
C LEU A 213 -7.49 27.87 20.09
N ALA A 214 -7.76 26.59 20.35
CA ALA A 214 -6.91 25.48 20.01
C ALA A 214 -7.25 25.02 18.59
N LYS A 215 -6.31 25.21 17.65
CA LYS A 215 -6.46 24.89 16.25
C LYS A 215 -5.46 23.81 15.86
N THR A 216 -5.97 22.74 15.27
CA THR A 216 -5.20 21.65 14.69
C THR A 216 -5.35 21.71 13.17
N THR A 217 -4.25 21.71 12.44
CA THR A 217 -4.27 21.57 10.98
C THR A 217 -3.50 20.31 10.58
N LEU A 218 -4.09 19.54 9.67
CA LEU A 218 -3.49 18.36 9.07
C LEU A 218 -3.41 18.61 7.58
N HIS A 219 -2.21 18.68 7.02
CA HIS A 219 -2.00 18.92 5.61
C HIS A 219 -1.25 17.75 4.98
N ASN A 220 -1.83 17.14 3.94
CA ASN A 220 -1.17 16.08 3.20
C ASN A 220 -0.25 16.69 2.13
N ARG A 221 1.05 16.70 2.41
CA ARG A 221 2.10 17.14 1.46
C ARG A 221 2.52 16.02 0.50
N GLY A 222 2.02 14.81 0.71
CA GLY A 222 2.32 13.65 -0.11
C GLY A 222 1.54 13.64 -1.42
N SER A 223 2.00 12.80 -2.34
CA SER A 223 1.35 12.56 -3.64
C SER A 223 0.22 11.51 -3.57
N PHE A 224 0.06 10.84 -2.43
CA PHE A 224 -0.91 9.77 -2.22
C PHE A 224 -1.95 10.15 -1.16
N ARG A 225 -3.14 9.57 -1.27
CA ARG A 225 -4.16 9.67 -0.21
C ARG A 225 -3.63 8.97 1.04
N VAL A 226 -3.97 9.52 2.21
CA VAL A 226 -3.57 8.98 3.51
C VAL A 226 -4.79 8.80 4.38
N ASP A 227 -4.92 7.62 5.01
CA ASP A 227 -5.94 7.35 6.01
C ASP A 227 -5.47 7.82 7.38
N LEU A 228 -6.41 8.39 8.14
CA LEU A 228 -6.23 8.90 9.49
C LEU A 228 -7.00 8.02 10.48
N PRO A 229 -6.49 6.82 10.80
CA PRO A 229 -7.20 5.87 11.66
C PRO A 229 -7.40 6.39 13.10
N ALA A 230 -6.48 7.22 13.60
CA ALA A 230 -6.67 7.94 14.86
C ALA A 230 -5.82 9.20 14.92
N ALA A 231 -6.38 10.23 15.53
CA ALA A 231 -5.71 11.45 15.95
C ALA A 231 -6.20 11.85 17.34
N LEU A 232 -5.31 12.45 18.10
CA LEU A 232 -5.51 12.85 19.49
C LEU A 232 -4.97 14.26 19.67
N THR A 233 -5.85 15.17 20.03
CA THR A 233 -5.52 16.52 20.45
C THR A 233 -5.73 16.63 21.95
N ARG A 234 -4.70 17.03 22.69
CA ARG A 234 -4.76 17.23 24.14
C ARG A 234 -4.24 18.61 24.51
N VAL A 235 -4.87 19.24 25.49
CA VAL A 235 -4.40 20.50 26.09
C VAL A 235 -4.24 20.30 27.59
N VAL A 236 -3.06 20.68 28.07
CA VAL A 236 -2.58 20.46 29.43
C VAL A 236 -2.17 21.79 29.99
N VAL A 237 -2.59 22.08 31.21
CA VAL A 237 -2.18 23.30 31.92
C VAL A 237 -1.27 22.98 33.08
N TYR A 238 -0.35 23.90 33.34
CA TYR A 238 0.60 23.86 34.44
C TYR A 238 0.34 25.03 35.39
N PRO A 239 0.13 24.76 36.69
CA PRO A 239 -0.02 25.80 37.69
C PRO A 239 1.19 26.74 37.82
N LYS A 240 0.98 27.97 38.32
CA LYS A 240 2.05 28.94 38.61
C LYS A 240 3.09 28.44 39.59
N ASP A 241 2.65 27.68 40.59
CA ASP A 241 3.51 27.15 41.66
C ASP A 241 4.29 25.89 41.24
N THR A 242 4.18 25.47 39.98
CA THR A 242 4.88 24.27 39.54
C THR A 242 6.37 24.55 39.42
N LEU A 243 7.15 23.91 40.31
CA LEU A 243 8.61 23.90 40.28
C LEU A 243 9.10 23.42 38.90
N ILE A 244 10.29 23.81 38.48
CA ILE A 244 10.92 23.33 37.24
C ILE A 244 11.92 22.26 37.64
N GLU A 245 11.86 21.08 37.02
CA GLU A 245 12.85 20.04 37.30
C GLU A 245 14.09 20.36 36.48
N PRO A 246 15.27 20.45 37.11
CA PRO A 246 16.48 20.71 36.37
C PRO A 246 16.77 19.54 35.41
N PRO A 247 17.39 19.80 34.25
CA PRO A 247 17.78 18.75 33.33
C PRO A 247 18.84 17.85 33.98
N THR A 248 18.43 16.67 34.42
CA THR A 248 19.35 15.61 34.82
C THR A 248 19.73 14.77 33.59
N PRO A 249 20.98 14.27 33.51
CA PRO A 249 21.39 13.39 32.41
C PRO A 249 20.45 12.21 32.21
N GLU A 250 19.93 11.62 33.30
CA GLU A 250 19.02 10.49 33.28
C GLU A 250 17.65 10.88 32.68
N ASN A 251 17.10 12.03 33.05
CA ASN A 251 15.80 12.50 32.54
C ASN A 251 15.89 12.88 31.06
N VAL A 252 16.96 13.58 30.66
CA VAL A 252 17.21 13.89 29.25
C VAL A 252 17.42 12.61 28.44
N ALA A 253 18.25 11.69 28.91
CA ALA A 253 18.46 10.40 28.24
C ALA A 253 17.18 9.58 28.13
N SER A 254 16.26 9.68 29.10
CA SER A 254 14.98 8.99 29.06
C SER A 254 14.07 9.43 27.90
N HIS A 255 14.22 10.66 27.40
CA HIS A 255 13.50 11.20 26.24
C HIS A 255 14.25 11.03 24.92
N LEU A 256 15.58 10.83 24.96
CA LEU A 256 16.42 10.65 23.77
C LEU A 256 16.62 9.17 23.37
N ASN A 257 16.25 8.23 24.23
CA ASN A 257 16.29 6.80 23.89
C ASN A 257 15.14 6.42 22.93
N ALA A 258 15.21 5.23 22.34
CA ALA A 258 14.26 4.77 21.33
C ALA A 258 12.78 4.71 21.80
N LEU A 259 12.56 4.56 23.10
CA LEU A 259 11.21 4.55 23.69
C LEU A 259 10.75 5.97 24.04
N GLY A 260 11.65 6.75 24.63
CA GLY A 260 11.47 8.15 25.02
C GLY A 260 11.12 9.07 23.87
N SER A 261 11.82 8.89 22.75
CA SER A 261 11.62 9.72 21.56
C SER A 261 10.23 9.58 20.96
N GLN A 262 9.51 8.49 21.26
CA GLN A 262 8.10 8.33 20.88
C GLN A 262 7.15 9.21 21.70
N PHE A 263 7.56 9.64 22.90
CA PHE A 263 6.78 10.54 23.75
C PHE A 263 7.09 12.03 23.52
N GLY A 264 8.10 12.32 22.69
CA GLY A 264 8.50 13.64 22.23
C GLY A 264 9.88 14.06 22.74
N ASP A 265 10.32 15.25 22.31
CA ASP A 265 11.60 15.82 22.72
C ASP A 265 11.64 16.10 24.23
N TYR A 266 12.83 15.99 24.81
CA TYR A 266 13.07 16.54 26.14
C TYR A 266 12.77 18.04 26.14
N ARG A 267 11.97 18.47 27.10
CA ARG A 267 11.77 19.87 27.43
C ARG A 267 11.84 20.04 28.93
N GLU A 268 12.38 21.16 29.38
CA GLU A 268 12.22 21.61 30.76
C GLU A 268 10.73 21.89 31.00
N THR A 269 10.00 20.82 31.29
CA THR A 269 8.61 20.92 31.74
C THR A 269 8.60 21.08 33.25
N PRO A 270 7.57 21.74 33.80
CA PRO A 270 7.45 21.87 35.23
C PRO A 270 7.47 20.49 35.92
N ALA A 271 8.28 20.38 36.97
CA ALA A 271 8.89 19.23 37.63
C ALA A 271 8.00 18.07 38.04
N MET A 272 6.69 18.22 37.98
CA MET A 272 5.79 17.14 38.34
C MET A 272 4.67 17.08 37.33
N ALA A 273 4.74 16.04 36.51
CA ALA A 273 3.62 15.57 35.72
C ALA A 273 2.33 15.44 36.56
N GLY A 274 2.45 15.20 37.88
CA GLY A 274 1.32 15.12 38.83
C GLY A 274 0.58 16.44 39.12
N ASN A 275 1.16 17.61 38.83
CA ASN A 275 0.48 18.90 38.95
C ASN A 275 -0.09 19.40 37.62
N ALA A 276 0.27 18.74 36.51
CA ALA A 276 -0.27 19.04 35.20
C ALA A 276 -1.72 18.57 35.12
N ARG A 277 -2.61 19.43 34.64
CA ARG A 277 -4.04 19.11 34.51
C ARG A 277 -4.42 19.04 33.05
N LEU A 278 -4.98 17.91 32.64
CA LEU A 278 -5.64 17.77 31.35
C LEU A 278 -6.94 18.58 31.37
N ILE A 279 -7.04 19.59 30.51
CA ILE A 279 -8.25 20.45 30.40
C ILE A 279 -9.04 20.17 29.13
N TYR A 280 -8.41 19.55 28.12
CA TYR A 280 -9.06 19.11 26.90
C TYR A 280 -8.39 17.86 26.37
N ALA A 281 -9.20 16.90 25.92
CA ALA A 281 -8.78 15.80 25.07
C ALA A 281 -9.88 15.55 24.05
N GLY A 282 -9.53 15.60 22.77
CA GLY A 282 -10.42 15.25 21.67
C GLY A 282 -9.72 14.23 20.79
N SER A 283 -10.44 13.17 20.42
CA SER A 283 -10.01 12.30 19.34
C SER A 283 -10.67 12.74 18.04
N SER A 284 -9.88 12.84 16.98
CA SER A 284 -10.37 13.00 15.61
C SER A 284 -9.79 11.86 14.77
N GLY A 285 -10.38 11.54 13.62
CA GLY A 285 -10.09 10.27 12.93
C GLY A 285 -11.15 9.23 13.27
N ALA A 286 -11.76 8.69 12.23
CA ALA A 286 -12.91 7.81 12.37
C ALA A 286 -12.46 6.35 12.37
N ALA A 287 -12.93 5.59 13.36
CA ALA A 287 -13.40 4.24 13.06
C ALA A 287 -14.43 4.41 11.93
N GLY A 288 -14.06 4.14 10.67
CA GLY A 288 -14.91 4.37 9.51
C GLY A 288 -14.33 5.21 8.35
N GLY A 289 -13.02 5.46 8.31
CA GLY A 289 -12.36 5.88 7.06
C GLY A 289 -12.20 7.38 6.84
N ALA A 290 -11.77 8.12 7.87
CA ALA A 290 -11.28 9.48 7.67
C ALA A 290 -10.00 9.44 6.80
N PHE A 291 -9.99 10.20 5.69
CA PHE A 291 -8.84 10.27 4.79
C PHE A 291 -8.50 11.71 4.41
N LEU A 292 -7.24 11.93 4.05
CA LEU A 292 -6.73 13.16 3.45
C LEU A 292 -6.26 12.88 2.02
N ALA A 293 -6.89 13.53 1.05
CA ALA A 293 -6.45 13.50 -0.33
C ALA A 293 -5.09 14.23 -0.51
N PRO A 294 -4.31 13.92 -1.55
CA PRO A 294 -3.07 14.64 -1.86
C PRO A 294 -3.29 16.15 -1.93
N GLY A 295 -2.46 16.94 -1.24
CA GLY A 295 -2.56 18.40 -1.20
C GLY A 295 -3.74 18.96 -0.40
N SER A 296 -4.59 18.11 0.18
CA SER A 296 -5.73 18.56 0.98
C SER A 296 -5.33 18.92 2.41
N THR A 297 -6.13 19.79 3.02
CA THR A 297 -5.97 20.23 4.41
C THR A 297 -7.26 19.99 5.17
N SER A 298 -7.17 19.36 6.34
CA SER A 298 -8.25 19.31 7.32
C SER A 298 -7.90 20.20 8.50
N GLN A 299 -8.89 20.93 9.02
CA GLN A 299 -8.73 21.80 10.18
C GLN A 299 -9.80 21.48 11.22
N SER A 300 -9.38 21.46 12.48
CA SER A 300 -10.28 21.33 13.63
C SER A 300 -9.94 22.41 14.63
N THR A 301 -10.96 23.10 15.12
CA THR A 301 -10.83 24.16 16.12
C THR A 301 -11.72 23.87 17.31
N THR A 302 -11.23 24.16 18.50
CA THR A 302 -12.00 24.14 19.74
C THR A 302 -11.58 25.32 20.61
N ILE A 303 -12.50 25.84 21.42
CA ILE A 303 -12.18 26.83 22.44
C ILE A 303 -11.87 26.09 23.74
N VAL A 304 -10.82 26.52 24.42
CA VAL A 304 -10.40 25.99 25.72
C VAL A 304 -10.20 27.15 26.67
N ASP A 305 -10.64 26.96 27.92
CA ASP A 305 -10.62 28.00 28.94
C ASP A 305 -9.44 27.80 29.89
N ILE A 306 -8.68 28.88 30.14
CA ILE A 306 -7.49 28.90 31.00
C ILE A 306 -7.68 29.93 32.10
N ASP A 307 -7.48 29.57 33.37
CA ASP A 307 -7.58 30.53 34.49
C ASP A 307 -6.22 31.19 34.73
N SER A 308 -6.08 32.46 34.35
CA SER A 308 -4.83 33.21 34.44
C SER A 308 -4.33 33.41 35.88
N ARG A 309 -5.16 33.18 36.91
CA ARG A 309 -4.74 33.25 38.31
C ARG A 309 -3.98 32.00 38.75
N ARG A 310 -4.34 30.85 38.18
CA ARG A 310 -3.87 29.52 38.61
C ARG A 310 -2.85 28.94 37.64
N ASP A 311 -3.12 29.07 36.35
CA ASP A 311 -2.35 28.44 35.29
C ASP A 311 -1.27 29.41 34.78
N ARG A 312 -0.07 28.90 34.53
CA ARG A 312 1.08 29.64 33.98
C ARG A 312 1.25 29.39 32.49
N LEU A 313 1.04 28.14 32.10
CA LEU A 313 1.36 27.62 30.78
C LEU A 313 0.31 26.61 30.39
N ALA A 314 -0.22 26.73 29.18
CA ALA A 314 -0.97 25.70 28.49
C ALA A 314 -0.14 25.12 27.35
N ILE A 315 -0.11 23.81 27.24
CA ILE A 315 0.55 23.09 26.16
C ILE A 315 -0.50 22.25 25.45
N MET A 316 -0.66 22.50 24.16
CA MET A 316 -1.40 21.66 23.24
C MET A 316 -0.43 20.67 22.59
N LYS A 317 -0.76 19.39 22.60
CA LYS A 317 -0.07 18.37 21.82
C LYS A 317 -1.07 17.67 20.91
N VAL A 318 -0.68 17.50 19.66
CA VAL A 318 -1.43 16.75 18.66
C VAL A 318 -0.59 15.55 18.26
N SER A 319 -1.22 14.38 18.18
CA SER A 319 -0.62 13.16 17.68
C SER A 319 -1.61 12.49 16.72
N THR A 320 -1.17 12.15 15.52
CA THR A 320 -1.98 11.46 14.51
C THR A 320 -1.23 10.25 14.00
N ILE A 321 -1.94 9.13 13.89
CA ILE A 321 -1.48 7.96 13.15
C ILE A 321 -1.95 8.15 11.71
N ALA A 322 -1.05 7.94 10.77
CA ALA A 322 -1.34 8.07 9.36
C ALA A 322 -0.81 6.87 8.59
N VAL A 323 -1.60 6.38 7.64
CA VAL A 323 -1.26 5.21 6.81
C VAL A 323 -1.54 5.55 5.35
N THR A 324 -0.58 5.29 4.46
CA THR A 324 -0.83 5.49 3.02
C THR A 324 -2.04 4.65 2.59
N HIS A 325 -3.01 5.29 1.93
CA HIS A 325 -4.39 4.82 1.86
C HIS A 325 -4.53 3.35 1.48
N ARG A 326 -5.30 2.61 2.29
CA ARG A 326 -5.76 1.26 2.00
C ARG A 326 -7.26 1.20 2.26
N SER A 327 -7.99 0.55 1.36
CA SER A 327 -9.39 0.23 1.61
C SER A 327 -9.51 -0.47 2.96
N VAL A 328 -10.38 0.02 3.83
CA VAL A 328 -10.66 -0.60 5.13
C VAL A 328 -11.68 -1.71 4.90
N LYS A 329 -11.36 -2.93 5.33
CA LYS A 329 -12.29 -4.07 5.28
C LYS A 329 -13.32 -3.95 6.40
N GLU A 330 -12.84 -3.72 7.63
CA GLU A 330 -13.67 -3.65 8.83
C GLU A 330 -12.89 -2.96 9.95
N THR A 331 -13.60 -2.27 10.86
CA THR A 331 -13.04 -1.78 12.12
C THR A 331 -13.79 -2.42 13.27
N ARG A 332 -13.08 -2.99 14.25
CA ARG A 332 -13.67 -3.68 15.41
C ARG A 332 -13.03 -3.25 16.72
N THR A 333 -13.71 -3.52 17.82
CA THR A 333 -13.12 -3.44 19.16
C THR A 333 -12.18 -4.62 19.41
N CYS A 334 -11.20 -4.44 20.30
CA CYS A 334 -10.16 -5.45 20.51
C CYS A 334 -10.56 -6.59 21.45
N TYR A 335 -11.44 -6.31 22.40
CA TYR A 335 -11.78 -7.24 23.49
C TYR A 335 -13.04 -8.02 23.15
N SER A 336 -13.24 -9.20 23.75
CA SER A 336 -14.48 -9.96 23.52
C SER A 336 -15.68 -9.16 24.03
N PRO A 337 -16.76 -8.98 23.23
CA PRO A 337 -17.15 -9.75 22.05
C PRO A 337 -16.64 -9.28 20.67
N GLN A 338 -15.76 -8.29 20.57
CA GLN A 338 -15.16 -7.78 19.33
C GLN A 338 -16.21 -7.29 18.33
N LYS A 339 -16.99 -6.29 18.73
CA LYS A 339 -18.01 -5.68 17.88
C LYS A 339 -17.37 -4.99 16.68
N ALA A 340 -17.92 -5.25 15.50
CA ALA A 340 -17.49 -4.66 14.23
C ALA A 340 -18.40 -3.47 13.87
N LEU A 341 -17.79 -2.37 13.45
CA LEU A 341 -18.48 -1.13 13.10
C LEU A 341 -19.45 -1.32 11.93
N GLY A 342 -19.04 -2.05 10.88
CA GLY A 342 -19.86 -2.31 9.70
C GLY A 342 -21.06 -3.22 9.97
N GLN A 343 -21.07 -3.96 11.08
CA GLN A 343 -22.12 -4.94 11.42
C GLN A 343 -23.04 -4.46 12.55
N ASP A 344 -22.49 -3.89 13.60
CA ASP A 344 -23.21 -3.46 14.82
C ASP A 344 -22.65 -2.13 15.31
N VAL A 345 -23.02 -1.04 14.64
CA VAL A 345 -22.54 0.32 14.94
C VAL A 345 -22.79 0.69 16.41
N VAL A 346 -23.98 0.38 16.94
CA VAL A 346 -24.33 0.73 18.33
C VAL A 346 -23.51 -0.09 19.32
N GLY A 347 -23.39 -1.40 19.10
CA GLY A 347 -22.54 -2.26 19.91
C GLY A 347 -21.07 -1.85 19.88
N PHE A 348 -20.57 -1.48 18.69
CA PHE A 348 -19.21 -0.94 18.52
C PHE A 348 -19.02 0.35 19.33
N LEU A 349 -19.93 1.32 19.23
CA LEU A 349 -19.82 2.60 19.95
C LEU A 349 -19.86 2.40 21.47
N LEU A 350 -20.70 1.49 21.96
CA LEU A 350 -20.79 1.17 23.38
C LEU A 350 -19.53 0.47 23.90
N GLU A 351 -19.00 -0.51 23.16
CA GLU A 351 -17.82 -1.27 23.58
C GLU A 351 -16.52 -0.46 23.40
N SER A 352 -16.39 0.32 22.33
CA SER A 352 -15.20 1.17 22.08
C SER A 352 -14.99 2.28 23.12
N ALA A 353 -16.03 2.61 23.90
CA ALA A 353 -15.95 3.53 25.02
C ALA A 353 -15.49 2.86 26.33
N VAL A 354 -15.41 1.53 26.37
CA VAL A 354 -14.99 0.78 27.56
C VAL A 354 -13.47 0.83 27.69
N VAL A 355 -13.03 1.15 28.90
CA VAL A 355 -11.61 1.27 29.23
C VAL A 355 -11.10 -0.06 29.80
N HIS A 356 -9.98 -0.53 29.26
CA HIS A 356 -9.37 -1.82 29.62
C HIS A 356 -7.97 -1.63 30.22
N ASP A 357 -7.51 -2.62 30.99
CA ASP A 357 -6.16 -2.63 31.52
C ASP A 357 -5.11 -2.94 30.44
N PHE A 358 -4.06 -2.12 30.35
CA PHE A 358 -2.96 -2.31 29.41
C PHE A 358 -1.66 -1.74 29.98
N LEU A 359 -0.59 -2.56 30.03
CA LEU A 359 0.76 -2.18 30.49
C LEU A 359 0.78 -1.32 31.78
N GLY A 360 0.03 -1.73 32.80
CA GLY A 360 -0.03 -1.01 34.09
C GLY A 360 -0.82 0.30 34.07
N GLY A 361 -1.57 0.55 32.99
CA GLY A 361 -2.47 1.69 32.81
C GLY A 361 -3.84 1.28 32.27
N LYS A 362 -4.57 2.26 31.75
CA LYS A 362 -5.94 2.12 31.24
C LYS A 362 -6.00 2.63 29.80
N ALA A 363 -6.62 1.87 28.90
CA ALA A 363 -6.66 2.16 27.47
C ALA A 363 -7.99 1.82 26.81
N LEU A 364 -8.38 2.62 25.82
CA LEU A 364 -9.36 2.23 24.80
C LEU A 364 -8.63 1.51 23.67
N CYS A 365 -9.29 0.57 23.00
CA CYS A 365 -8.65 -0.21 21.95
C CYS A 365 -9.56 -0.42 20.75
N THR A 366 -9.02 -0.12 19.56
CA THR A 366 -9.66 -0.39 18.27
C THR A 366 -8.70 -1.13 17.34
N GLU A 367 -9.26 -1.97 16.48
CA GLU A 367 -8.56 -2.69 15.42
C GLU A 367 -9.15 -2.35 14.07
N THR A 368 -8.30 -1.99 13.13
CA THR A 368 -8.70 -1.77 11.73
C THR A 368 -8.06 -2.82 10.86
N GLN A 369 -8.88 -3.60 10.17
CA GLN A 369 -8.42 -4.54 9.15
C GLN A 369 -8.43 -3.85 7.81
N PHE A 370 -7.28 -3.84 7.14
CA PHE A 370 -7.21 -3.37 5.76
C PHE A 370 -7.69 -4.48 4.82
N ALA A 371 -8.45 -4.10 3.80
CA ALA A 371 -8.85 -4.99 2.72
C ALA A 371 -7.63 -5.33 1.86
N SER A 372 -7.65 -6.53 1.28
CA SER A 372 -6.76 -6.84 0.18
C SER A 372 -7.11 -5.97 -1.03
N ARG A 373 -6.09 -5.66 -1.82
CA ARG A 373 -6.24 -4.89 -3.06
C ARG A 373 -6.52 -5.78 -4.27
N GLY A 374 -6.43 -7.10 -4.10
CA GLY A 374 -6.77 -8.05 -5.14
C GLY A 374 -6.76 -9.50 -4.68
N ALA A 375 -7.26 -10.39 -5.55
CA ALA A 375 -7.43 -11.81 -5.25
C ALA A 375 -6.10 -12.49 -4.89
N VAL A 376 -5.00 -12.12 -5.55
CA VAL A 376 -3.67 -12.70 -5.27
C VAL A 376 -3.16 -12.28 -3.87
N GLU A 377 -3.39 -11.03 -3.46
CA GLU A 377 -3.03 -10.58 -2.10
C GLU A 377 -3.93 -11.26 -1.05
N GLU A 378 -5.24 -11.40 -1.31
CA GLU A 378 -6.16 -12.14 -0.42
C GLU A 378 -5.76 -13.61 -0.25
N LEU A 379 -5.17 -14.22 -1.29
CA LEU A 379 -4.71 -15.61 -1.29
C LEU A 379 -3.40 -15.78 -0.51
N VAL A 380 -2.42 -14.88 -0.69
CA VAL A 380 -1.04 -15.07 -0.22
C VAL A 380 -0.73 -14.32 1.09
N SER A 381 -1.50 -13.28 1.42
CA SER A 381 -1.18 -12.39 2.54
C SER A 381 -2.05 -12.65 3.77
N ASP A 382 -1.43 -12.70 4.94
CA ASP A 382 -2.13 -12.48 6.20
C ASP A 382 -2.57 -11.01 6.26
N HIS A 383 -3.89 -10.78 6.31
CA HIS A 383 -4.46 -9.42 6.22
C HIS A 383 -3.86 -8.48 7.28
N PRO A 384 -3.29 -7.34 6.87
CA PRO A 384 -2.69 -6.41 7.82
C PRO A 384 -3.77 -5.79 8.70
N LEU A 385 -3.48 -5.77 9.99
CA LEU A 385 -4.28 -5.18 11.05
C LEU A 385 -3.49 -4.05 11.69
N LEU A 386 -4.17 -2.93 11.91
CA LEU A 386 -3.70 -1.85 12.74
C LEU A 386 -4.50 -1.85 14.03
N ARG A 387 -3.85 -2.20 15.15
CA ARG A 387 -4.42 -2.06 16.49
C ARG A 387 -3.94 -0.76 17.11
N ILE A 388 -4.86 0.05 17.61
CA ILE A 388 -4.55 1.33 18.24
C ILE A 388 -5.01 1.29 19.68
N TYR A 389 -4.08 1.47 20.60
CA TYR A 389 -4.39 1.74 22.00
C TYR A 389 -4.38 3.24 22.23
N THR A 390 -5.52 3.78 22.65
CA THR A 390 -5.59 5.13 23.20
C THR A 390 -5.45 5.02 24.71
N MET A 391 -4.24 5.17 25.20
CA MET A 391 -3.94 5.18 26.64
C MET A 391 -4.63 6.38 27.25
N VAL A 392 -5.62 6.17 28.11
CA VAL A 392 -6.27 7.25 28.89
C VAL A 392 -5.52 7.49 30.20
N GLN A 393 -4.80 6.47 30.69
CA GLN A 393 -3.91 6.54 31.84
C GLN A 393 -2.72 5.62 31.56
N ALA A 394 -1.49 6.08 31.78
CA ALA A 394 -0.29 5.24 31.68
C ALA A 394 0.70 5.56 32.80
N GLN A 395 1.48 4.57 33.22
CA GLN A 395 2.57 4.82 34.16
C GLN A 395 3.63 5.68 33.46
N GLY A 396 3.94 6.84 34.05
CA GLY A 396 4.91 7.80 33.48
C GLY A 396 4.34 8.79 32.47
N ALA A 397 3.06 8.69 32.08
CA ALA A 397 2.40 9.71 31.25
C ALA A 397 1.15 10.23 31.94
N THR A 398 1.07 11.56 32.12
CA THR A 398 -0.06 12.20 32.80
C THR A 398 -1.15 12.68 31.86
N THR A 399 -1.04 12.30 30.59
CA THR A 399 -1.96 12.71 29.55
C THR A 399 -2.15 11.57 28.54
N PRO A 400 -3.28 11.52 27.82
CA PRO A 400 -3.56 10.41 26.93
C PRO A 400 -2.54 10.28 25.79
N VAL A 401 -2.20 9.05 25.37
CA VAL A 401 -1.20 8.78 24.30
C VAL A 401 -1.75 7.71 23.34
N LEU A 402 -1.41 7.83 22.05
CA LEU A 402 -1.70 6.81 21.04
C LEU A 402 -0.54 5.84 20.91
N ILE A 403 -0.81 4.54 20.95
CA ILE A 403 0.17 3.47 20.73
C ILE A 403 -0.36 2.55 19.62
N PRO A 404 0.13 2.70 18.37
CA PRO A 404 -0.22 1.81 17.28
C PRO A 404 0.63 0.53 17.31
N PHE A 405 0.02 -0.58 16.92
CA PHE A 405 0.67 -1.83 16.58
C PHE A 405 0.20 -2.29 15.21
N PHE A 406 1.15 -2.45 14.28
CA PHE A 406 0.91 -3.04 12.97
C PHE A 406 1.27 -4.52 13.00
N GLY A 407 0.40 -5.36 12.45
CA GLY A 407 0.62 -6.79 12.52
C GLY A 407 -0.44 -7.63 11.81
N THR A 408 -0.33 -8.94 11.97
CA THR A 408 -1.41 -9.91 11.70
C THR A 408 -2.17 -10.18 12.99
N GLN A 409 -3.26 -10.94 12.91
CA GLN A 409 -4.02 -11.30 14.12
C GLN A 409 -3.15 -12.11 15.10
N LYS A 410 -2.24 -12.93 14.54
CA LYS A 410 -1.29 -13.74 15.31
C LYS A 410 -0.21 -12.87 15.96
N SER A 411 0.39 -11.94 15.22
CA SER A 411 1.44 -11.08 15.77
C SER A 411 0.89 -10.07 16.78
N LEU A 412 -0.36 -9.61 16.61
CA LEU A 412 -1.02 -8.73 17.57
C LEU A 412 -1.49 -9.44 18.84
N ALA A 413 -1.60 -10.78 18.84
CA ALA A 413 -1.89 -11.52 20.07
C ALA A 413 -0.69 -11.50 21.04
N ASP A 414 0.54 -11.44 20.52
CA ASP A 414 1.77 -11.29 21.29
C ASP A 414 2.75 -10.32 20.59
N PRO A 415 2.51 -9.00 20.71
CA PRO A 415 3.24 -7.98 19.95
C PRO A 415 4.73 -7.90 20.31
N LEU A 416 5.13 -8.42 21.47
CA LEU A 416 6.51 -8.35 21.95
C LEU A 416 7.39 -9.49 21.39
N SER A 417 6.81 -10.64 21.06
CA SER A 417 7.55 -11.78 20.49
C SER A 417 7.55 -11.82 18.96
N ALA A 418 6.60 -11.14 18.31
CA ALA A 418 6.40 -11.17 16.85
C ALA A 418 7.00 -9.97 16.11
N THR A 419 8.09 -9.38 16.62
CA THR A 419 8.69 -8.13 16.09
C THR A 419 9.11 -8.22 14.63
N LYS A 420 9.65 -9.37 14.18
CA LYS A 420 10.07 -9.55 12.77
C LYS A 420 8.89 -9.53 11.79
N GLU A 421 7.79 -10.18 12.16
CA GLU A 421 6.55 -10.20 11.34
C GLU A 421 5.93 -8.79 11.32
N ALA A 422 5.86 -8.13 12.48
CA ALA A 422 5.37 -6.75 12.60
C ALA A 422 6.18 -5.76 11.73
N THR A 423 7.51 -5.82 11.78
CA THR A 423 8.38 -4.96 10.94
C THR A 423 8.23 -5.25 9.45
N ALA A 424 8.08 -6.51 9.04
CA ALA A 424 7.83 -6.85 7.63
C ALA A 424 6.50 -6.25 7.14
N ILE A 425 5.47 -6.30 7.97
CA ILE A 425 4.15 -5.74 7.68
C ILE A 425 4.21 -4.22 7.63
N GLU A 426 4.86 -3.57 8.59
CA GLU A 426 5.04 -2.12 8.61
C GLU A 426 5.82 -1.64 7.37
N ASN A 427 6.86 -2.36 6.94
CA ASN A 427 7.58 -2.06 5.70
C ASN A 427 6.72 -2.23 4.44
N GLY A 428 5.74 -3.14 4.45
CA GLY A 428 4.76 -3.30 3.37
C GLY A 428 3.56 -2.35 3.47
N ASN A 429 3.44 -1.64 4.59
CA ASN A 429 2.33 -0.76 4.95
C ASN A 429 2.88 0.53 5.56
N PRO A 430 3.50 1.41 4.74
CA PRO A 430 4.14 2.61 5.24
C PRO A 430 3.16 3.44 6.06
N SER A 431 3.50 3.60 7.33
CA SER A 431 2.71 4.31 8.32
C SER A 431 3.62 5.16 9.20
N GLY A 432 3.04 6.08 9.94
CA GLY A 432 3.79 6.90 10.87
C GLY A 432 2.92 7.57 11.91
N ILE A 433 3.56 7.96 13.01
CA ILE A 433 2.96 8.85 14.01
C ILE A 433 3.53 10.24 13.74
N PHE A 434 2.63 11.19 13.46
CA PHE A 434 2.97 12.58 13.24
C PHE A 434 2.41 13.40 14.38
N GLY A 435 3.13 14.44 14.79
CA GLY A 435 2.69 15.25 15.90
C GLY A 435 3.23 16.65 15.83
N SER A 436 2.58 17.52 16.59
CA SER A 436 2.96 18.91 16.74
C SER A 436 2.53 19.39 18.11
N ALA A 437 3.15 20.47 18.58
CA ALA A 437 2.82 21.07 19.85
C ALA A 437 2.76 22.59 19.72
N ALA A 438 1.87 23.19 20.50
CA ALA A 438 1.78 24.62 20.67
C ALA A 438 1.75 24.95 22.16
N GLU A 439 2.28 26.11 22.50
CA GLU A 439 2.36 26.58 23.88
C GLU A 439 1.73 27.96 23.98
N TYR A 440 1.08 28.21 25.11
CA TYR A 440 0.50 29.49 25.44
C TYR A 440 0.81 29.81 26.89
N ALA A 441 1.60 30.86 27.11
CA ALA A 441 1.88 31.39 28.44
C ALA A 441 0.88 32.51 28.74
N THR A 442 0.22 32.42 29.89
CA THR A 442 -0.74 33.45 30.32
C THR A 442 -0.01 34.76 30.61
N SER A 443 -0.47 35.88 30.03
CA SER A 443 0.05 37.21 30.31
C SER A 443 -1.04 38.13 30.88
N ASP A 444 -0.65 39.08 31.72
CA ASP A 444 -1.57 40.11 32.25
C ASP A 444 -2.16 40.98 31.12
N ALA A 445 -1.46 41.08 29.98
CA ALA A 445 -1.95 41.80 28.79
C ALA A 445 -3.15 41.12 28.12
N ASP A 446 -3.36 39.82 28.36
CA ASP A 446 -4.43 39.03 27.75
C ASP A 446 -5.76 39.16 28.52
N VAL A 447 -5.70 39.63 29.77
CA VAL A 447 -6.87 39.92 30.60
C VAL A 447 -7.27 41.37 30.36
N ARG A 448 -8.17 41.61 29.39
CA ARG A 448 -8.66 42.97 29.15
C ARG A 448 -9.66 43.36 30.25
N PRO A 449 -9.45 44.47 30.97
CA PRO A 449 -10.46 44.98 31.89
C PRO A 449 -11.62 45.54 31.07
N GLY A 450 -12.69 44.76 30.92
CA GLY A 450 -14.07 45.14 30.56
C GLY A 450 -14.27 46.06 29.35
N ALA A 451 -14.95 45.55 28.31
CA ALA A 451 -15.85 46.38 27.51
C ALA A 451 -17.21 46.45 28.19
#